data_AF-A0A7N0UEB9-F1
#
_entry.id   AF-A0A7N0UEB9-F1
#
_cell.length_a   1.000
_cell.length_b   1.000
_cell.length_c   1.000
_cell.angle_alpha   90.00
_cell.angle_beta   90.00
_cell.angle_gamma   90.00
#
_symmetry.space_group_name_H-M   'P 1'
#
loop_
_entity.id
_entity.type
_entity.pdbx_description
1 polymer ?
#
loop_
_entity_poly.entity_id
_entity_poly.type
_entity_poly.pdbx_seq_one_letter_code
_entity_poly.pdbx_strand_id
1 'polypeptide(L)'
;MDAAAPQGSQLHSKNPVKWSEIKSALDPQELPDLPLLSQEISYLKCRLCSSVYYSTINFRRHEGFHVRRRNNPDWLPETMKNNSSLTQFWHQHLKDTFKDIVSLQDVELKGVTGQKIVEELALIPEPNIRLPPSYFTARNLLLGTIKSEEPEFSIYPDKFLAILSKGSEDTFLLSDTDESVQNFVFRDAGKIALAQENLVATACFLLEQKLRKAWHRHREDESISLRNELIKEEEDYHTERQHQTERNKVEGKKKKKKKPKKQIKEDKSEEGEPWTEIRHTAITAGAFTRCLSNP
;
A
#
# COMPACT_ATOMS: atom_id res chain seq x y z
N MET A 1 19.81 8.24 66.03
CA MET A 1 20.04 6.81 65.75
C MET A 1 18.69 6.16 65.97
N ASP A 2 17.89 5.82 64.96
CA ASP A 2 18.19 5.52 63.56
C ASP A 2 17.04 5.95 62.64
N ALA A 3 17.42 6.38 61.44
CA ALA A 3 16.52 6.68 60.34
C ALA A 3 16.41 5.42 59.46
N ALA A 4 15.19 5.03 59.09
CA ALA A 4 14.95 4.05 58.04
C ALA A 4 13.72 4.45 57.21
N ALA A 5 13.94 4.61 55.91
CA ALA A 5 12.96 4.60 54.83
C ALA A 5 13.58 3.75 53.70
N PRO A 6 12.85 3.38 52.63
CA PRO A 6 11.49 2.85 52.54
C PRO A 6 11.47 1.52 51.74
N GLN A 7 10.41 0.72 51.81
CA GLN A 7 10.18 -0.38 50.85
C GLN A 7 8.93 -0.09 50.02
N GLY A 8 9.16 0.21 48.73
CA GLY A 8 8.12 0.27 47.71
C GLY A 8 7.77 -1.12 47.21
N SER A 9 6.48 -1.43 47.14
CA SER A 9 5.94 -2.63 46.51
C SER A 9 5.55 -2.34 45.06
N GLN A 10 6.40 -2.79 44.14
CA GLN A 10 6.05 -3.03 42.75
C GLN A 10 5.06 -4.21 42.67
N LEU A 11 3.91 -4.01 42.02
CA LEU A 11 3.12 -5.09 41.43
C LEU A 11 2.80 -4.73 39.98
N HIS A 12 3.78 -4.94 39.10
CA HIS A 12 3.52 -5.11 37.67
C HIS A 12 3.14 -6.57 37.43
N SER A 13 1.85 -6.85 37.28
CA SER A 13 1.38 -8.12 36.73
C SER A 13 1.73 -8.16 35.24
N LYS A 14 2.85 -8.80 34.90
CA LYS A 14 3.18 -9.22 33.53
C LYS A 14 2.79 -10.69 33.39
N ASN A 15 1.53 -10.96 33.08
CA ASN A 15 1.15 -12.26 32.53
C ASN A 15 1.06 -12.13 31.00
N PRO A 16 2.06 -12.62 30.24
CA PRO A 16 1.94 -12.68 28.80
C PRO A 16 0.89 -13.75 28.44
N VAL A 17 -0.20 -13.33 27.82
CA VAL A 17 -1.26 -14.23 27.36
C VAL A 17 -0.67 -15.27 26.40
N LYS A 18 -0.91 -16.55 26.66
CA LYS A 18 -0.37 -17.66 25.86
C LYS A 18 -1.19 -17.84 24.59
N TRP A 19 -0.54 -17.63 23.45
CA TRP A 19 -1.11 -17.71 22.10
C TRP A 19 -1.83 -19.00 21.72
N SER A 20 -1.45 -20.12 22.35
CA SER A 20 -2.16 -21.39 22.18
C SER A 20 -3.62 -21.28 22.59
N GLU A 21 -3.93 -20.52 23.64
CA GLU A 21 -5.28 -20.34 24.17
C GLU A 21 -6.14 -19.45 23.26
N ILE A 22 -5.56 -18.43 22.63
CA ILE A 22 -6.27 -17.53 21.70
C ILE A 22 -6.59 -18.24 20.38
N LYS A 23 -5.66 -19.05 19.85
CA LYS A 23 -5.93 -19.84 18.63
C LYS A 23 -7.04 -20.85 18.87
N SER A 24 -7.02 -21.53 20.03
CA SER A 24 -8.09 -22.45 20.43
C SER A 24 -9.42 -21.75 20.72
N ALA A 25 -9.42 -20.54 21.28
CA ALA A 25 -10.65 -19.74 21.46
C ALA A 25 -11.24 -19.19 20.15
N LEU A 26 -10.45 -19.18 19.08
CA LEU A 26 -10.85 -18.79 17.72
C LEU A 26 -11.18 -19.98 16.81
N ASP A 27 -10.95 -21.21 17.29
CA ASP A 27 -11.28 -22.44 16.60
C ASP A 27 -12.65 -22.92 17.12
N PRO A 28 -13.66 -23.14 16.28
CA PRO A 28 -14.96 -23.60 16.74
C PRO A 28 -14.89 -25.09 17.07
N GLN A 29 -14.29 -25.45 18.21
CA GLN A 29 -14.44 -26.78 18.78
C GLN A 29 -14.83 -26.75 20.25
N GLU A 30 -16.04 -27.30 20.46
CA GLU A 30 -16.66 -27.83 21.67
C GLU A 30 -17.33 -26.83 22.64
N LEU A 31 -18.61 -26.56 22.38
CA LEU A 31 -19.56 -26.06 23.38
C LEU A 31 -20.20 -27.26 24.12
N PRO A 32 -20.34 -27.21 25.46
CA PRO A 32 -21.11 -28.20 26.22
C PRO A 32 -22.62 -28.09 25.93
N ASP A 33 -23.29 -29.23 25.88
CA ASP A 33 -24.73 -29.39 25.60
C ASP A 33 -25.63 -28.49 26.46
N LEU A 34 -26.04 -27.34 25.90
CA LEU A 34 -27.07 -26.48 26.45
C LEU A 34 -28.39 -26.71 25.67
N PRO A 35 -29.58 -26.76 26.32
CA PRO A 35 -30.80 -27.17 25.66
C PRO A 35 -31.14 -26.29 24.45
N LEU A 36 -31.33 -26.94 23.31
CA LEU A 36 -31.61 -26.40 21.99
C LEU A 36 -32.83 -25.45 21.96
N LEU A 37 -32.58 -24.16 22.19
CA LEU A 37 -33.22 -23.12 21.40
C LEU A 37 -32.45 -23.03 20.09
N SER A 38 -32.68 -23.99 19.18
CA SER A 38 -32.10 -24.01 17.84
C SER A 38 -32.77 -22.92 16.98
N GLN A 39 -32.51 -21.66 17.29
CA GLN A 39 -32.74 -20.58 16.35
C GLN A 39 -31.54 -20.59 15.41
N GLU A 40 -31.72 -21.11 14.19
CA GLU A 40 -30.67 -21.25 13.20
C GLU A 40 -29.94 -19.92 13.01
N ILE A 41 -28.61 -19.93 13.19
CA ILE A 41 -27.77 -18.78 12.85
C ILE A 41 -27.96 -18.53 11.36
N SER A 42 -28.52 -17.38 11.00
CA SER A 42 -28.79 -17.05 9.59
C SER A 42 -27.47 -16.77 8.89
N TYR A 43 -27.24 -17.44 7.76
CA TYR A 43 -26.06 -17.21 6.92
C TYR A 43 -26.42 -17.15 5.43
N LEU A 44 -25.54 -16.54 4.65
CA LEU A 44 -25.60 -16.38 3.21
C LEU A 44 -24.54 -17.29 2.59
N LYS A 45 -24.99 -18.25 1.78
CA LYS A 45 -24.10 -19.15 1.05
C LYS A 45 -23.86 -18.64 -0.36
N CYS A 46 -22.60 -18.52 -0.76
CA CYS A 46 -22.27 -18.27 -2.16
C CYS A 46 -22.70 -19.47 -3.01
N ARG A 47 -23.22 -19.20 -4.22
CA ARG A 47 -23.59 -20.26 -5.17
C ARG A 47 -22.45 -20.65 -6.11
N LEU A 48 -21.45 -19.77 -6.23
CA LEU A 48 -20.32 -19.92 -7.13
C LEU A 48 -19.13 -20.60 -6.44
N CYS A 49 -19.03 -20.45 -5.12
CA CYS A 49 -18.10 -21.17 -4.28
C CYS A 49 -18.83 -21.66 -3.02
N SER A 50 -18.26 -22.60 -2.28
CA SER A 50 -18.87 -23.14 -1.06
C SER A 50 -18.75 -22.23 0.17
N SER A 51 -18.29 -20.98 0.02
CA SER A 51 -18.11 -20.03 1.13
C SER A 51 -19.45 -19.57 1.72
N VAL A 52 -19.43 -19.31 3.02
CA VAL A 52 -20.59 -18.91 3.83
C VAL A 52 -20.26 -17.60 4.54
N TYR A 53 -21.28 -16.74 4.67
CA TYR A 53 -21.15 -15.40 5.23
C TYR A 53 -22.29 -15.08 6.19
N TYR A 54 -22.00 -14.50 7.35
CA TYR A 54 -22.99 -14.01 8.31
C TYR A 54 -23.35 -12.54 8.05
N SER A 55 -22.39 -11.76 7.55
CA SER A 55 -22.64 -10.38 7.12
C SER A 55 -23.03 -10.28 5.64
N THR A 56 -24.11 -9.54 5.38
CA THR A 56 -24.50 -9.14 4.01
C THR A 56 -23.43 -8.29 3.32
N ILE A 57 -22.62 -7.54 4.07
CA ILE A 57 -21.52 -6.73 3.54
C ILE A 57 -20.42 -7.64 3.01
N ASN A 58 -19.94 -8.58 3.83
CA ASN A 58 -18.89 -9.52 3.43
C ASN A 58 -19.38 -10.38 2.25
N PHE A 59 -20.63 -10.86 2.29
CA PHE A 59 -21.23 -11.57 1.16
C PHE A 59 -21.20 -10.75 -0.14
N ARG A 60 -21.60 -9.47 -0.11
CA ARG A 60 -21.57 -8.61 -1.30
C ARG A 60 -20.14 -8.32 -1.77
N ARG A 61 -19.20 -8.08 -0.86
CA ARG A 61 -17.78 -7.91 -1.22
C ARG A 61 -17.27 -9.13 -1.98
N HIS A 62 -17.60 -10.32 -1.50
CA HIS A 62 -17.26 -11.57 -2.13
C HIS A 62 -17.96 -11.78 -3.49
N GLU A 63 -19.26 -11.51 -3.58
CA GLU A 63 -20.01 -11.58 -4.85
C GLU A 63 -19.42 -10.61 -5.89
N GLY A 64 -19.07 -9.39 -5.48
CA GLY A 64 -18.42 -8.39 -6.32
C GLY A 64 -17.09 -8.88 -6.89
N PHE A 65 -16.29 -9.59 -6.10
CA PHE A 65 -15.06 -10.23 -6.58
C PHE A 65 -15.34 -11.27 -7.67
N HIS A 66 -16.35 -12.14 -7.48
CA HIS A 66 -16.74 -13.09 -8.50
C HIS A 66 -17.23 -12.44 -9.79
N VAL A 67 -18.03 -11.38 -9.69
CA VAL A 67 -18.51 -10.63 -10.88
C VAL A 67 -17.32 -10.05 -11.65
N ARG A 68 -16.36 -9.42 -10.96
CA ARG A 68 -15.17 -8.86 -11.60
C ARG A 68 -14.31 -9.93 -12.26
N ARG A 69 -14.04 -11.04 -11.57
CA ARG A 69 -13.28 -12.17 -12.15
C ARG A 69 -14.01 -12.84 -13.31
N ARG A 70 -15.34 -12.88 -13.31
CA ARG A 70 -16.10 -13.40 -14.46
C ARG A 70 -15.95 -12.50 -15.67
N ASN A 71 -16.01 -11.18 -15.48
CA ASN A 71 -15.89 -10.20 -16.57
C ASN A 71 -14.44 -10.04 -17.06
N ASN A 72 -13.47 -10.28 -16.17
CA ASN A 72 -12.04 -10.25 -16.48
C ASN A 72 -11.34 -11.37 -15.67
N PRO A 73 -11.10 -12.55 -16.26
CA PRO A 73 -10.51 -13.71 -15.57
C PRO A 73 -9.14 -13.44 -14.94
N ASP A 74 -8.36 -12.56 -15.55
CA ASP A 74 -7.01 -12.16 -15.12
C ASP A 74 -7.03 -10.98 -14.13
N TRP A 75 -8.22 -10.44 -13.83
CA TRP A 75 -8.34 -9.36 -12.87
C TRP A 75 -8.00 -9.85 -11.46
N LEU A 76 -7.05 -9.16 -10.85
CA LEU A 76 -6.67 -9.28 -9.45
C LEU A 76 -6.68 -7.88 -8.81
N PRO A 77 -7.19 -7.74 -7.58
CA PRO A 77 -7.03 -6.51 -6.80
C PRO A 77 -5.57 -6.10 -6.70
N GLU A 78 -5.30 -4.79 -6.66
CA GLU A 78 -3.94 -4.26 -6.55
C GLU A 78 -3.23 -4.76 -5.27
N THR A 79 -4.00 -4.99 -4.21
CA THR A 79 -3.51 -5.57 -2.95
C THR A 79 -3.07 -7.02 -3.10
N MET A 80 -3.68 -7.79 -4.00
CA MET A 80 -3.22 -9.16 -4.28
C MET A 80 -1.98 -9.16 -5.17
N LYS A 81 -1.91 -8.26 -6.15
CA LYS A 81 -0.75 -8.14 -7.05
C LYS A 81 0.52 -7.74 -6.31
N ASN A 82 0.38 -6.85 -5.33
CA ASN A 82 1.50 -6.26 -4.59
C ASN A 82 1.53 -6.73 -3.13
N ASN A 83 1.12 -7.96 -2.87
CA ASN A 83 0.98 -8.46 -1.50
C ASN A 83 2.29 -8.34 -0.68
N SER A 84 3.44 -8.61 -1.30
CA SER A 84 4.74 -8.50 -0.63
C SER A 84 5.06 -7.06 -0.20
N SER A 85 4.92 -6.07 -1.10
CA SER A 85 5.19 -4.67 -0.76
C SER A 85 4.13 -4.07 0.16
N LEU A 86 2.88 -4.49 0.04
CA LEU A 86 1.81 -4.13 0.97
C LEU A 86 2.10 -4.65 2.39
N THR A 87 2.51 -5.92 2.50
CA THR A 87 2.87 -6.54 3.78
C THR A 87 4.05 -5.80 4.41
N GLN A 88 5.11 -5.55 3.63
CA GLN A 88 6.26 -4.77 4.09
C GLN A 88 5.85 -3.37 4.58
N PHE A 89 5.01 -2.67 3.82
CA PHE A 89 4.51 -1.36 4.20
C PHE A 89 3.81 -1.40 5.56
N TRP A 90 2.94 -2.37 5.81
CA TRP A 90 2.27 -2.50 7.11
C TRP A 90 3.24 -2.84 8.25
N HIS A 91 4.25 -3.69 8.03
CA HIS A 91 5.23 -3.94 9.09
C HIS A 91 6.05 -2.71 9.47
N GLN A 92 6.39 -1.87 8.48
CA GLN A 92 7.24 -0.70 8.67
C GLN A 92 6.46 0.50 9.21
N HIS A 93 5.33 0.83 8.58
CA HIS A 93 4.63 2.09 8.83
C HIS A 93 3.45 1.96 9.78
N LEU A 94 2.87 0.76 9.94
CA LEU A 94 1.73 0.59 10.84
C LEU A 94 2.13 0.83 12.29
N LYS A 95 3.40 0.66 12.67
CA LYS A 95 3.85 0.91 14.06
C LYS A 95 3.71 2.39 14.45
N ASP A 96 4.14 3.28 13.56
CA ASP A 96 4.16 4.71 13.83
C ASP A 96 2.79 5.36 13.60
N THR A 97 2.02 4.83 12.64
CA THR A 97 0.72 5.38 12.24
C THR A 97 -0.46 4.58 12.80
N PHE A 98 -0.20 3.62 13.70
CA PHE A 98 -1.20 2.65 14.17
C PHE A 98 -2.45 3.35 14.69
N LYS A 99 -2.26 4.30 15.60
CA LYS A 99 -3.33 5.02 16.29
C LYS A 99 -4.23 5.77 15.32
N ASP A 100 -3.63 6.41 14.32
CA ASP A 100 -4.36 7.14 13.30
C ASP A 100 -5.15 6.18 12.41
N ILE A 101 -4.60 5.00 12.07
CA ILE A 101 -5.26 4.00 11.24
C ILE A 101 -6.43 3.34 11.97
N VAL A 102 -6.29 3.02 13.25
CA VAL A 102 -7.35 2.34 14.02
C VAL A 102 -8.44 3.28 14.54
N SER A 103 -8.18 4.58 14.58
CA SER A 103 -9.21 5.56 14.89
C SER A 103 -10.26 5.62 13.78
N LEU A 104 -11.55 5.53 14.16
CA LEU A 104 -12.68 5.71 13.25
C LEU A 104 -13.36 7.08 13.42
N GLN A 105 -12.76 8.00 14.19
CA GLN A 105 -13.38 9.28 14.53
C GLN A 105 -13.54 10.21 13.30
N ASP A 106 -12.59 10.15 12.37
CA ASP A 106 -12.51 10.98 11.16
C ASP A 106 -13.13 10.32 9.92
N VAL A 107 -13.85 9.20 10.09
CA VAL A 107 -14.39 8.43 8.98
C VAL A 107 -15.91 8.60 8.89
N GLU A 108 -16.39 8.77 7.67
CA GLU A 108 -17.81 8.75 7.34
C GLU A 108 -18.07 7.80 6.17
N LEU A 109 -19.13 7.00 6.30
CA LEU A 109 -19.65 6.12 5.27
C LEU A 109 -21.06 6.53 4.92
N LYS A 110 -21.22 7.35 3.88
CA LYS A 110 -22.52 7.74 3.32
C LYS A 110 -23.50 8.26 4.39
N GLY A 111 -23.07 9.24 5.19
CA GLY A 111 -23.88 9.80 6.28
C GLY A 111 -23.83 9.01 7.59
N VAL A 112 -23.17 7.85 7.65
CA VAL A 112 -22.93 7.10 8.89
C VAL A 112 -21.52 7.37 9.39
N THR A 113 -21.40 7.99 10.56
CA THR A 113 -20.09 8.29 11.16
C THR A 113 -19.45 7.03 11.73
N GLY A 114 -18.12 6.96 11.68
CA GLY A 114 -17.34 5.87 12.28
C GLY A 114 -17.54 5.78 13.80
N GLN A 115 -17.72 6.93 14.47
CA GLN A 115 -18.06 6.96 15.89
C GLN A 115 -19.38 6.23 16.18
N LYS A 116 -20.43 6.47 15.38
CA LYS A 116 -21.72 5.78 15.55
C LYS A 116 -21.56 4.27 15.38
N ILE A 117 -20.74 3.82 14.43
CA ILE A 117 -20.44 2.39 14.25
C ILE A 117 -19.76 1.80 15.50
N VAL A 118 -18.80 2.52 16.10
CA VAL A 118 -18.11 2.07 17.33
C VAL A 118 -19.06 2.04 18.53
N GLU A 119 -19.98 3.00 18.63
CA GLU A 119 -21.02 3.03 19.67
C GLU A 119 -21.96 1.84 19.53
N GLU A 120 -22.55 1.63 18.36
CA GLU A 120 -23.46 0.50 18.09
C GLU A 120 -22.75 -0.85 18.27
N LEU A 121 -21.49 -0.97 17.85
CA LEU A 121 -20.68 -2.18 18.04
C LEU A 121 -20.49 -2.48 19.54
N ALA A 122 -20.38 -1.46 20.40
CA ALA A 122 -20.27 -1.64 21.84
C ALA A 122 -21.60 -2.07 22.49
N LEU A 123 -22.74 -1.63 21.94
CA LEU A 123 -24.08 -1.88 22.48
C LEU A 123 -24.64 -3.27 22.17
N ILE A 124 -24.01 -4.06 21.30
CA ILE A 124 -24.47 -5.42 20.98
C ILE A 124 -24.44 -6.28 22.26
N PRO A 125 -25.59 -6.80 22.74
CA PRO A 125 -25.62 -7.64 23.93
C PRO A 125 -25.00 -9.02 23.65
N GLU A 126 -24.26 -9.54 24.63
CA GLU A 126 -23.82 -10.93 24.68
C GLU A 126 -24.65 -11.69 25.73
N PRO A 127 -25.15 -12.91 25.42
CA PRO A 127 -25.09 -13.62 24.15
C PRO A 127 -26.19 -13.18 23.16
N ASN A 128 -25.90 -13.18 21.85
CA ASN A 128 -26.90 -13.10 20.78
C ASN A 128 -26.91 -14.43 20.02
N ILE A 129 -27.99 -15.20 20.16
CA ILE A 129 -28.13 -16.53 19.57
C ILE A 129 -28.06 -16.50 18.02
N ARG A 130 -28.28 -15.32 17.41
CA ARG A 130 -28.29 -15.14 15.95
C ARG A 130 -26.91 -14.92 15.33
N LEU A 131 -25.85 -14.77 16.13
CA LEU A 131 -24.51 -14.47 15.64
C LEU A 131 -23.50 -15.53 16.12
N PRO A 132 -22.52 -15.92 15.28
CA PRO A 132 -21.56 -16.95 15.65
C PRO A 132 -20.56 -16.45 16.71
N PRO A 133 -19.94 -17.34 17.51
CA PRO A 133 -18.93 -16.97 18.50
C PRO A 133 -17.75 -16.16 17.91
N SER A 134 -17.34 -16.49 16.68
CA SER A 134 -16.27 -15.77 15.96
C SER A 134 -16.58 -14.29 15.74
N TYR A 135 -17.86 -13.93 15.58
CA TYR A 135 -18.30 -12.54 15.46
C TYR A 135 -17.99 -11.76 16.74
N PHE A 136 -18.31 -12.32 17.91
CA PHE A 136 -18.08 -11.68 19.19
C PHE A 136 -16.59 -11.56 19.51
N THR A 137 -15.80 -12.58 19.21
CA THR A 137 -14.36 -12.50 19.38
C THR A 137 -13.75 -11.40 18.51
N ALA A 138 -14.15 -11.31 17.24
CA ALA A 138 -13.71 -10.23 16.34
C ALA A 138 -14.15 -8.85 16.85
N ARG A 139 -15.43 -8.71 17.25
CA ARG A 139 -15.97 -7.48 17.85
C ARG A 139 -15.13 -7.02 19.05
N ASN A 140 -14.88 -7.91 20.01
CA ASN A 140 -14.22 -7.55 21.27
C ASN A 140 -12.76 -7.14 21.02
N LEU A 141 -12.07 -7.86 20.11
CA LEU A 141 -10.72 -7.49 19.70
C LEU A 141 -10.67 -6.15 18.95
N LEU A 142 -11.63 -5.89 18.05
CA LEU A 142 -11.73 -4.61 17.34
C LEU A 142 -12.02 -3.45 18.31
N LEU A 143 -13.01 -3.60 19.20
CA LEU A 143 -13.34 -2.58 20.19
C LEU A 143 -12.16 -2.30 21.12
N GLY A 144 -11.49 -3.35 21.60
CA GLY A 144 -10.28 -3.22 22.40
C GLY A 144 -9.17 -2.48 21.64
N THR A 145 -9.02 -2.75 20.34
CA THR A 145 -8.02 -2.07 19.49
C THR A 145 -8.35 -0.59 19.26
N ILE A 146 -9.61 -0.30 18.92
CA ILE A 146 -10.06 1.06 18.55
C ILE A 146 -10.11 1.97 19.79
N LYS A 147 -10.54 1.44 20.95
CA LYS A 147 -10.72 2.23 22.17
C LYS A 147 -9.48 2.30 23.06
N SER A 148 -8.44 1.49 22.81
CA SER A 148 -7.25 1.52 23.67
C SER A 148 -6.43 2.79 23.45
N GLU A 149 -5.99 3.40 24.56
CA GLU A 149 -5.03 4.50 24.54
C GLU A 149 -3.62 4.04 24.12
N GLU A 150 -3.26 2.80 24.49
CA GLU A 150 -2.05 2.09 24.09
C GLU A 150 -2.45 0.75 23.44
N PRO A 151 -2.70 0.71 22.14
CA PRO A 151 -3.09 -0.53 21.48
C PRO A 151 -1.93 -1.53 21.56
N GLU A 152 -2.15 -2.69 22.20
CA GLU A 152 -1.16 -3.78 22.26
C GLU A 152 -0.65 -4.19 20.85
N PHE A 153 -1.48 -3.92 19.85
CA PHE A 153 -1.25 -4.20 18.44
C PHE A 153 -0.30 -3.23 17.73
N SER A 154 0.06 -2.09 18.35
CA SER A 154 1.09 -1.17 17.82
C SER A 154 2.45 -1.84 17.69
N ILE A 155 2.67 -2.94 18.43
CA ILE A 155 3.91 -3.72 18.43
C ILE A 155 3.80 -4.93 17.46
N TYR A 156 2.57 -5.34 17.10
CA TYR A 156 2.31 -6.55 16.30
C TYR A 156 1.27 -6.35 15.19
N PRO A 157 1.65 -5.74 14.05
CA PRO A 157 0.78 -5.51 12.89
C PRO A 157 0.05 -6.76 12.40
N ASP A 158 0.70 -7.93 12.39
CA ASP A 158 0.12 -9.19 11.92
C ASP A 158 -1.13 -9.60 12.68
N LYS A 159 -1.15 -9.36 13.99
CA LYS A 159 -2.30 -9.69 14.82
C LYS A 159 -3.51 -8.85 14.39
N PHE A 160 -3.29 -7.56 14.13
CA PHE A 160 -4.35 -6.66 13.70
C PHE A 160 -4.89 -7.05 12.32
N LEU A 161 -4.02 -7.36 11.37
CA LEU A 161 -4.42 -7.83 10.04
C LEU A 161 -5.19 -9.15 10.11
N ALA A 162 -4.81 -10.07 11.01
CA ALA A 162 -5.54 -11.31 11.24
C ALA A 162 -6.94 -11.08 11.83
N ILE A 163 -7.09 -10.11 12.75
CA ILE A 163 -8.40 -9.69 13.26
C ILE A 163 -9.27 -9.16 12.12
N LEU A 164 -8.71 -8.32 11.25
CA LEU A 164 -9.43 -7.79 10.09
C LEU A 164 -9.84 -8.91 9.11
N SER A 165 -8.96 -9.86 8.81
CA SER A 165 -9.29 -11.01 7.96
C SER A 165 -10.47 -11.79 8.55
N LYS A 166 -10.37 -12.20 9.82
CA LYS A 166 -11.42 -12.99 10.48
C LYS A 166 -12.73 -12.22 10.64
N GLY A 167 -12.69 -10.96 11.07
CA GLY A 167 -13.88 -10.11 11.23
C GLY A 167 -14.56 -9.77 9.90
N SER A 168 -13.79 -9.75 8.81
CA SER A 168 -14.31 -9.59 7.44
C SER A 168 -14.73 -10.91 6.79
N GLU A 169 -14.68 -12.03 7.50
CA GLU A 169 -14.99 -13.36 6.95
C GLU A 169 -14.14 -13.67 5.70
N ASP A 170 -12.85 -13.35 5.79
CA ASP A 170 -11.84 -13.50 4.74
C ASP A 170 -12.11 -12.70 3.45
N THR A 171 -12.91 -11.63 3.56
CA THR A 171 -13.13 -10.68 2.46
C THR A 171 -12.22 -9.45 2.51
N PHE A 172 -11.43 -9.31 3.58
CA PHE A 172 -10.38 -8.31 3.71
C PHE A 172 -9.42 -8.41 2.52
N LEU A 173 -9.16 -7.29 1.87
CA LEU A 173 -8.34 -7.16 0.67
C LEU A 173 -8.85 -7.85 -0.60
N LEU A 174 -9.99 -8.53 -0.54
CA LEU A 174 -10.57 -9.28 -1.66
C LEU A 174 -11.08 -8.37 -2.78
N SER A 175 -11.37 -7.11 -2.51
CA SER A 175 -11.87 -6.14 -3.48
C SER A 175 -11.41 -4.75 -3.13
N ASP A 176 -11.42 -3.85 -4.12
CA ASP A 176 -11.16 -2.44 -3.90
C ASP A 176 -12.22 -1.81 -2.98
N THR A 177 -11.92 -0.64 -2.44
CA THR A 177 -12.79 0.08 -1.50
C THR A 177 -13.23 1.44 -2.04
N ASP A 178 -13.17 1.61 -3.36
CA ASP A 178 -13.61 2.84 -4.05
C ASP A 178 -15.11 3.09 -3.90
N GLU A 179 -15.55 4.28 -4.33
CA GLU A 179 -16.95 4.71 -4.22
C GLU A 179 -17.91 3.77 -4.98
N SER A 180 -17.48 3.20 -6.10
CA SER A 180 -18.30 2.24 -6.86
C SER A 180 -18.56 0.96 -6.06
N VAL A 181 -17.55 0.47 -5.34
CA VAL A 181 -17.68 -0.68 -4.43
C VAL A 181 -18.57 -0.31 -3.27
N GLN A 182 -18.39 0.87 -2.67
CA GLN A 182 -19.24 1.34 -1.58
C GLN A 182 -20.71 1.46 -2.01
N ASN A 183 -20.96 1.86 -3.25
CA ASN A 183 -22.31 1.90 -3.84
C ASN A 183 -22.91 0.52 -4.03
N PHE A 184 -22.09 -0.45 -4.44
CA PHE A 184 -22.55 -1.82 -4.57
C PHE A 184 -22.80 -2.51 -3.22
N VAL A 185 -21.87 -2.38 -2.27
CA VAL A 185 -21.89 -3.07 -0.97
C VAL A 185 -22.91 -2.41 -0.03
N PHE A 186 -22.93 -1.08 0.04
CA PHE A 186 -23.77 -0.28 0.95
C PHE A 186 -24.88 0.47 0.21
N ARG A 187 -25.73 -0.23 -0.55
CA ARG A 187 -26.85 0.36 -1.31
C ARG A 187 -27.79 1.22 -0.44
N ASP A 188 -27.99 0.82 0.82
CA ASP A 188 -28.70 1.57 1.86
C ASP A 188 -27.79 1.58 3.10
N ALA A 189 -26.86 2.53 3.13
CA ALA A 189 -25.79 2.55 4.13
C ALA A 189 -26.32 2.72 5.56
N GLY A 190 -27.32 3.58 5.77
CA GLY A 190 -27.90 3.82 7.09
C GLY A 190 -28.48 2.55 7.71
N LYS A 191 -29.17 1.74 6.91
CA LYS A 191 -29.75 0.47 7.38
C LYS A 191 -28.75 -0.68 7.41
N ILE A 192 -27.95 -0.82 6.35
CA ILE A 192 -27.06 -1.98 6.18
C ILE A 192 -25.84 -1.87 7.10
N ALA A 193 -25.20 -0.70 7.19
CA ALA A 193 -23.98 -0.54 7.97
C ALA A 193 -24.22 -0.66 9.49
N LEU A 194 -25.42 -0.29 9.95
CA LEU A 194 -25.80 -0.31 11.37
C LEU A 194 -26.55 -1.58 11.81
N ALA A 195 -26.83 -2.50 10.89
CA ALA A 195 -27.42 -3.79 11.26
C ALA A 195 -26.44 -4.61 12.11
N GLN A 196 -26.95 -5.32 13.13
CA GLN A 196 -26.12 -6.00 14.12
C GLN A 196 -25.16 -7.02 13.50
N GLU A 197 -25.59 -7.77 12.48
CA GLU A 197 -24.79 -8.73 11.73
C GLU A 197 -23.70 -8.10 10.86
N ASN A 198 -23.79 -6.79 10.61
CA ASN A 198 -22.94 -6.06 9.68
C ASN A 198 -21.95 -5.10 10.37
N LEU A 199 -22.07 -4.86 11.68
CA LEU A 199 -21.25 -3.86 12.37
C LEU A 199 -19.76 -4.22 12.36
N VAL A 200 -19.39 -5.47 12.66
CA VAL A 200 -17.99 -5.94 12.55
C VAL A 200 -17.48 -5.79 11.11
N ALA A 201 -18.25 -6.24 10.12
CA ALA A 201 -17.87 -6.13 8.71
C ALA A 201 -17.70 -4.67 8.26
N THR A 202 -18.55 -3.77 8.74
CA THR A 202 -18.48 -2.33 8.47
C THR A 202 -17.21 -1.73 9.09
N ALA A 203 -16.93 -2.03 10.36
CA ALA A 203 -15.71 -1.56 11.02
C ALA A 203 -14.45 -2.06 10.29
N CYS A 204 -14.40 -3.35 9.95
CA CYS A 204 -13.31 -3.92 9.15
C CYS A 204 -13.16 -3.23 7.78
N PHE A 205 -14.27 -2.95 7.09
CA PHE A 205 -14.25 -2.25 5.80
C PHE A 205 -13.71 -0.82 5.91
N LEU A 206 -14.05 -0.09 6.97
CA LEU A 206 -13.52 1.25 7.21
C LEU A 206 -12.03 1.25 7.54
N LEU A 207 -11.60 0.30 8.38
CA LEU A 207 -10.19 0.13 8.72
C LEU A 207 -9.36 -0.27 7.48
N GLU A 208 -9.91 -1.15 6.65
CA GLU A 208 -9.30 -1.49 5.36
C GLU A 208 -9.16 -0.29 4.43
N GLN A 209 -10.19 0.57 4.35
CA GLN A 209 -10.09 1.82 3.60
C GLN A 209 -8.94 2.69 4.09
N LYS A 210 -8.78 2.86 5.41
CA LYS A 210 -7.67 3.64 5.98
C LYS A 210 -6.32 3.02 5.66
N LEU A 211 -6.19 1.70 5.83
CA LEU A 211 -4.97 0.95 5.48
C LEU A 211 -4.58 1.13 4.00
N ARG A 212 -5.56 1.01 3.09
CA ARG A 212 -5.34 1.20 1.66
C ARG A 212 -4.95 2.64 1.33
N LYS A 213 -5.65 3.63 1.89
CA LYS A 213 -5.33 5.05 1.69
C LYS A 213 -3.92 5.38 2.17
N ALA A 214 -3.52 4.87 3.33
CA ALA A 214 -2.16 5.05 3.85
C ALA A 214 -1.11 4.44 2.91
N TRP A 215 -1.37 3.22 2.41
CA TRP A 215 -0.46 2.56 1.46
C TRP A 215 -0.36 3.30 0.12
N HIS A 216 -1.48 3.77 -0.43
CA HIS A 216 -1.47 4.53 -1.68
C HIS A 216 -0.73 5.86 -1.54
N ARG A 217 -0.93 6.58 -0.43
CA ARG A 217 -0.19 7.82 -0.14
C ARG A 217 1.30 7.58 -0.07
N HIS A 218 1.73 6.53 0.66
CA HIS A 218 3.14 6.19 0.75
C HIS A 218 3.76 5.88 -0.62
N ARG A 219 3.08 5.11 -1.48
CA ARG A 219 3.56 4.84 -2.84
C ARG A 219 3.65 6.10 -3.70
N GLU A 220 2.71 7.03 -3.52
CA GLU A 220 2.71 8.31 -4.21
C GLU A 220 3.88 9.19 -3.74
N ASP A 221 4.12 9.25 -2.43
CA ASP A 221 5.25 9.97 -1.83
C ASP A 221 6.60 9.40 -2.31
N GLU A 222 6.75 8.07 -2.34
CA GLU A 222 7.93 7.41 -2.91
C GLU A 222 8.11 7.74 -4.40
N SER A 223 7.02 7.71 -5.18
CA SER A 223 7.06 8.05 -6.60
C SER A 223 7.46 9.51 -6.84
N ILE A 224 7.01 10.44 -6.00
CA ILE A 224 7.38 11.85 -6.05
C ILE A 224 8.85 12.02 -5.68
N SER A 225 9.32 11.34 -4.63
CA SER A 225 10.72 11.37 -4.20
C SER A 225 11.66 10.91 -5.31
N LEU A 226 11.37 9.75 -5.91
CA LEU A 226 12.17 9.21 -7.03
C LEU A 226 12.18 10.15 -8.24
N ARG A 227 11.02 10.74 -8.57
CA ARG A 227 10.93 11.72 -9.65
C ARG A 227 11.80 12.95 -9.40
N ASN A 228 11.79 13.48 -8.17
CA ASN A 228 12.58 14.64 -7.81
C ASN A 228 14.08 14.35 -7.84
N GLU A 229 14.49 13.14 -7.47
CA GLU A 229 15.88 12.69 -7.57
C GLU A 229 16.35 12.65 -9.03
N LEU A 230 15.54 12.08 -9.93
CA LEU A 230 15.84 12.05 -11.37
C LEU A 230 15.97 13.46 -11.97
N ILE A 231 15.07 14.38 -11.61
CA ILE A 231 15.12 15.77 -12.08
C ILE A 231 16.42 16.43 -11.62
N LYS A 232 16.83 16.21 -10.36
CA LYS A 232 18.07 16.76 -9.83
C LYS A 232 19.30 16.22 -10.56
N GLU A 233 19.34 14.93 -10.86
CA GLU A 233 20.43 14.33 -11.65
C GLU A 233 20.53 14.94 -13.06
N GLU A 234 19.39 15.19 -13.71
CA GLU A 234 19.34 15.87 -15.01
C GLU A 234 19.83 17.32 -14.93
N GLU A 235 19.41 18.07 -13.90
CA GLU A 235 19.87 19.43 -13.64
C GLU A 235 21.39 19.49 -13.40
N ASP A 236 21.92 18.55 -12.61
CA ASP A 236 23.35 18.43 -12.35
C ASP A 236 24.12 18.09 -13.65
N TYR A 237 23.59 17.17 -14.47
CA TYR A 237 24.15 16.85 -15.78
C TYR A 237 24.17 18.08 -16.73
N HIS A 238 23.07 18.83 -16.78
CA HIS A 238 22.98 20.03 -17.60
C HIS A 238 23.93 21.13 -17.11
N THR A 239 24.05 21.31 -15.79
CA THR A 239 24.92 22.29 -15.16
C THR A 239 26.39 21.97 -15.41
N GLU A 240 26.81 20.71 -15.23
CA GLU A 240 28.19 20.29 -15.53
C GLU A 240 28.50 20.45 -17.02
N ARG A 241 27.57 20.09 -17.90
CA ARG A 241 27.73 20.30 -19.35
C ARG A 241 27.86 21.78 -19.69
N GLN A 242 27.07 22.65 -19.07
CA GLN A 242 27.20 24.10 -19.27
C GLN A 242 28.57 24.60 -18.80
N HIS A 243 28.99 24.26 -17.58
CA HIS A 243 30.32 24.62 -17.06
C HIS A 243 31.45 24.12 -17.97
N GLN A 244 31.34 22.89 -18.50
CA GLN A 244 32.34 22.35 -19.42
C GLN A 244 32.37 23.11 -20.75
N THR A 245 31.21 23.49 -21.31
CA THR A 245 31.18 24.34 -22.51
C THR A 245 31.75 25.73 -22.27
N GLU A 246 31.53 26.32 -21.08
CA GLU A 246 32.11 27.61 -20.70
C GLU A 246 33.64 27.53 -20.55
N ARG A 247 34.15 26.51 -19.85
CA ARG A 247 35.60 26.23 -19.76
C ARG A 247 36.22 26.11 -21.14
N ASN A 248 35.63 25.30 -22.02
CA ASN A 248 36.09 25.11 -23.40
C ASN A 248 36.12 26.43 -24.20
N LYS A 249 35.12 27.30 -24.03
CA LYS A 249 35.10 28.63 -24.68
C LYS A 249 36.23 29.53 -24.20
N VAL A 250 36.52 29.55 -22.90
CA VAL A 250 37.61 30.35 -22.31
C VAL A 250 38.97 29.85 -22.80
N GLU A 251 39.19 28.54 -22.80
CA GLU A 251 40.43 27.94 -23.30
C GLU A 251 40.64 28.16 -24.80
N GLY A 252 39.58 28.03 -25.60
CA GLY A 252 39.63 28.33 -27.03
C GLY A 252 40.02 29.78 -27.34
N LYS A 253 39.50 30.75 -26.56
CA LYS A 253 39.90 32.17 -26.67
C LYS A 253 41.37 32.39 -26.29
N LYS A 254 41.87 31.73 -25.24
CA LYS A 254 43.30 31.79 -24.84
C LYS A 254 44.22 31.21 -25.93
N LYS A 255 43.83 30.11 -26.57
CA LYS A 255 44.60 29.50 -27.67
C LYS A 255 44.62 30.38 -28.93
N LYS A 256 43.52 31.06 -29.28
CA LYS A 256 43.47 32.02 -30.41
C LYS A 256 44.37 33.25 -30.19
N LYS A 257 44.52 33.74 -28.95
CA LYS A 257 45.43 34.85 -28.63
C LYS A 257 46.92 34.49 -28.70
N LYS A 258 47.28 33.20 -28.66
CA LYS A 258 48.68 32.71 -28.70
C LYS A 258 49.18 32.29 -30.09
N LYS A 259 48.38 32.38 -31.17
CA LYS A 259 48.89 32.19 -32.55
C LYS A 259 49.48 33.52 -33.07
N PRO A 260 50.80 33.61 -33.36
CA PRO A 260 51.40 34.82 -33.89
C PRO A 260 51.02 35.03 -35.37
N LYS A 261 50.88 36.30 -35.76
CA LYS A 261 50.87 36.79 -37.15
C LYS A 261 52.13 36.25 -37.87
N LYS A 262 52.00 35.25 -38.73
CA LYS A 262 53.02 35.01 -39.77
C LYS A 262 52.78 36.02 -40.88
N GLN A 263 53.80 36.83 -41.12
CA GLN A 263 53.86 37.94 -42.06
C GLN A 263 53.69 37.45 -43.51
N ILE A 264 52.98 38.27 -44.29
CA ILE A 264 53.06 38.35 -45.74
C ILE A 264 54.38 39.04 -46.09
N LYS A 265 55.19 38.41 -46.95
CA LYS A 265 56.21 39.05 -47.80
C LYS A 265 56.41 38.19 -49.06
N GLU A 266 55.95 38.71 -50.20
CA GLU A 266 56.50 38.45 -51.55
C GLU A 266 57.96 39.00 -51.57
N ASP A 267 58.94 38.59 -52.38
CA ASP A 267 58.96 38.03 -53.73
C ASP A 267 60.41 37.55 -54.11
N LYS A 268 60.51 36.74 -55.18
CA LYS A 268 61.61 36.52 -56.15
C LYS A 268 62.59 35.31 -56.11
N SER A 269 62.51 34.57 -57.24
CA SER A 269 63.52 33.94 -58.13
C SER A 269 64.30 32.70 -57.64
N GLU A 270 64.02 31.52 -58.23
CA GLU A 270 64.81 30.79 -59.27
C GLU A 270 65.95 29.97 -58.63
N GLU A 271 66.26 28.70 -58.91
CA GLU A 271 66.06 27.74 -60.01
C GLU A 271 66.48 26.35 -59.46
N GLY A 272 65.94 25.24 -60.00
CA GLY A 272 66.54 23.89 -59.89
C GLY A 272 65.63 22.73 -59.45
N GLU A 273 64.90 22.13 -60.40
CA GLU A 273 64.26 20.79 -60.32
C GLU A 273 65.29 19.63 -60.46
N PRO A 274 64.94 18.33 -60.63
CA PRO A 274 63.75 17.49 -60.27
C PRO A 274 64.18 16.19 -59.51
N TRP A 275 63.34 15.34 -58.89
CA TRP A 275 62.43 14.33 -59.48
C TRP A 275 61.66 13.53 -58.39
N THR A 276 60.40 13.17 -58.72
CA THR A 276 59.57 11.97 -58.35
C THR A 276 59.35 11.60 -56.88
N GLU A 277 58.12 11.27 -56.40
CA GLU A 277 57.27 10.18 -56.92
C GLU A 277 55.78 10.27 -56.43
N ILE A 278 54.87 10.44 -57.39
CA ILE A 278 53.52 9.84 -57.62
C ILE A 278 52.91 8.99 -56.46
N ARG A 279 51.65 9.12 -55.98
CA ARG A 279 50.36 8.96 -56.69
C ARG A 279 49.11 9.50 -55.95
N HIS A 280 48.23 10.09 -56.75
CA HIS A 280 46.79 10.37 -56.56
C HIS A 280 45.99 9.07 -56.37
N THR A 281 44.77 9.04 -55.80
CA THR A 281 43.47 9.52 -56.34
C THR A 281 42.40 9.40 -55.22
N ALA A 282 41.48 10.35 -54.97
CA ALA A 282 40.23 10.63 -55.69
C ALA A 282 39.32 9.37 -55.82
N ILE A 283 37.98 9.34 -55.62
CA ILE A 283 36.92 10.36 -55.67
C ILE A 283 35.56 9.69 -55.28
N THR A 284 34.61 10.51 -54.79
CA THR A 284 33.12 10.43 -54.80
C THR A 284 32.27 9.29 -54.18
N ALA A 285 31.38 9.75 -53.31
CA ALA A 285 29.92 9.52 -53.21
C ALA A 285 29.20 8.58 -54.19
N GLY A 286 28.23 7.82 -53.66
CA GLY A 286 27.11 7.29 -54.45
C GLY A 286 26.28 6.16 -53.82
N ALA A 287 25.24 6.56 -53.08
CA ALA A 287 23.87 6.00 -53.16
C ALA A 287 23.47 4.62 -52.57
N PHE A 288 22.14 4.55 -52.34
CA PHE A 288 21.22 3.40 -52.18
C PHE A 288 20.82 2.88 -50.77
N THR A 289 19.72 3.47 -50.27
CA THR A 289 18.42 2.88 -49.84
C THR A 289 18.31 1.46 -49.25
N ARG A 290 17.65 1.44 -48.06
CA ARG A 290 16.43 0.72 -47.64
C ARG A 290 16.22 -0.80 -47.93
N CYS A 291 15.87 -1.46 -46.81
CA CYS A 291 14.90 -2.55 -46.58
C CYS A 291 15.24 -3.96 -47.10
N LEU A 292 15.23 -4.98 -46.25
CA LEU A 292 14.04 -5.81 -45.93
C LEU A 292 14.40 -6.96 -44.97
N SER A 293 13.35 -7.42 -44.31
CA SER A 293 13.23 -8.43 -43.26
C SER A 293 13.43 -9.89 -43.69
N ASN A 294 13.50 -10.77 -42.67
CA ASN A 294 13.03 -12.17 -42.60
C ASN A 294 13.92 -13.28 -43.21
N PRO A 295 13.86 -14.54 -42.72
CA PRO A 295 12.71 -15.26 -42.13
C PRO A 295 12.66 -15.38 -40.59
#